data_AF-A0AAW9NFX2-F1
#
_entry.id   AF-A0AAW9NFX2-F1
#
_cell.length_a   1.000
_cell.length_b   1.000
_cell.length_c   1.000
_cell.angle_alpha   90.00
_cell.angle_beta   90.00
_cell.angle_gamma   90.00
#
_symmetry.space_group_name_H-M   'P 1'
#
loop_
_entity.id
_entity.type
_entity.pdbx_description
1 polymer ?
#
loop_
_entity_poly.entity_id
_entity_poly.type
_entity_poly.pdbx_seq_one_letter_code
_entity_poly.pdbx_strand_id
1 'polypeptide(L)'
;MALQILQAGFEEGVRAKLGVSQGELPNEVINQRLVAELAESTIISRVPGWQSIVDTRELLLLEGSVISYICYLLAPSMSRRLNLSVTTLDVTWRKDKVDWQALADVYAGESDMALIEIESVEVAVGGDSKLVDYARNTRSPLV
;
A
#
# COMPACT_ATOMS: atom_id res chain seq x y z
N MET A 1 -13.13 2.65 -14.08
CA MET A 1 -14.29 2.79 -13.18
C MET A 1 -14.03 4.03 -12.32
N ALA A 2 -15.05 4.67 -11.75
CA ALA A 2 -14.79 5.78 -10.82
C ALA A 2 -14.36 5.22 -9.46
N LEU A 3 -13.36 5.84 -8.82
CA LEU A 3 -12.97 5.54 -7.45
C LEU A 3 -14.14 5.94 -6.52
N GLN A 4 -14.48 5.08 -5.56
CA GLN A 4 -15.65 5.22 -4.69
C GLN A 4 -15.32 5.51 -3.22
N ILE A 5 -14.15 5.06 -2.75
CA ILE A 5 -13.69 5.21 -1.36
C ILE A 5 -12.66 6.35 -1.25
N LEU A 6 -11.76 6.46 -2.21
CA LEU A 6 -10.66 7.44 -2.17
C LEU A 6 -11.18 8.87 -2.42
N GLN A 7 -10.85 9.80 -1.52
CA GLN A 7 -11.17 11.21 -1.71
C GLN A 7 -10.14 11.91 -2.61
N ALA A 8 -10.52 13.05 -3.20
CA ALA A 8 -9.61 13.86 -3.99
C ALA A 8 -8.42 14.33 -3.13
N GLY A 9 -7.19 14.12 -3.62
CA GLY A 9 -5.95 14.45 -2.89
C GLY A 9 -5.28 13.28 -2.18
N PHE A 10 -5.80 12.06 -2.29
CA PHE A 10 -5.20 10.85 -1.68
C PHE A 10 -3.73 10.61 -2.09
N GLU A 11 -3.33 11.11 -3.27
CA GLU A 11 -1.96 11.04 -3.80
C GLU A 11 -0.94 11.70 -2.86
N GLU A 12 -1.33 12.79 -2.18
CA GLU A 12 -0.49 13.45 -1.18
C GLU A 12 -0.32 12.57 0.06
N GLY A 13 -1.39 11.89 0.48
CA GLY A 13 -1.35 10.92 1.58
C GLY A 13 -0.43 9.73 1.27
N VAL A 14 -0.51 9.19 0.05
CA VAL A 14 0.39 8.11 -0.42
C VAL A 14 1.85 8.57 -0.40
N ARG A 15 2.13 9.77 -0.91
CA ARG A 15 3.50 10.34 -0.91
C ARG A 15 4.02 10.61 0.49
N ALA A 16 3.18 11.18 1.35
CA ALA A 16 3.54 11.46 2.74
C ALA A 16 3.88 10.18 3.50
N LYS A 17 3.11 9.09 3.29
CA LYS A 17 3.41 7.78 3.88
C LYS A 17 4.71 7.17 3.34
N LEU A 18 4.95 7.28 2.04
CA LEU A 18 6.16 6.73 1.41
C LEU A 18 7.40 7.61 1.62
N GLY A 19 7.24 8.84 2.12
CA GLY A 19 8.34 9.79 2.32
C GLY A 19 8.96 10.27 1.02
N VAL A 20 8.19 10.34 -0.06
CA VAL A 20 8.68 10.69 -1.41
C VAL A 20 8.06 11.97 -1.95
N SER A 21 8.81 12.65 -2.81
CA SER A 21 8.35 13.89 -3.45
C SER A 21 7.53 13.61 -4.71
N GLN A 22 6.76 14.61 -5.17
CA GLN A 22 6.00 14.52 -6.43
C GLN A 22 6.90 14.23 -7.64
N GLY A 23 8.16 14.67 -7.63
CA GLY A 23 9.12 14.39 -8.71
C GLY A 23 9.56 12.93 -8.78
N GLU A 24 9.50 12.19 -7.67
CA GLU A 24 9.88 10.77 -7.60
C GLU A 24 8.69 9.85 -7.87
N LEU A 25 7.49 10.27 -7.46
CA LEU A 25 6.25 9.53 -7.64
C LEU A 25 5.16 10.48 -8.17
N PRO A 26 5.00 10.63 -9.49
CA PRO A 26 4.04 11.55 -10.07
C PRO A 26 2.60 10.98 -10.00
N ASN A 27 1.60 11.86 -10.12
CA ASN A 27 0.18 11.52 -9.95
C ASN A 27 -0.27 10.43 -10.93
N GLU A 28 0.26 10.45 -12.14
CA GLU A 28 -0.05 9.52 -13.22
C GLU A 28 0.36 8.08 -12.87
N VAL A 29 1.36 7.90 -11.99
CA VAL A 29 1.80 6.58 -11.51
C VAL A 29 0.88 6.07 -10.41
N ILE A 30 0.45 6.94 -9.50
CA ILE A 30 -0.46 6.59 -8.40
C ILE A 30 -1.85 6.24 -8.96
N ASN A 31 -2.33 7.03 -9.92
CA ASN A 31 -3.63 6.83 -10.58
C ASN A 31 -3.64 5.70 -11.61
N GLN A 32 -2.56 4.92 -11.74
CA GLN A 32 -2.58 3.76 -12.61
C GLN A 32 -3.65 2.79 -12.16
N ARG A 33 -4.39 2.25 -13.13
CA ARG A 33 -5.45 1.28 -12.89
C ARG A 33 -5.01 0.08 -12.04
N LEU A 34 -3.78 -0.40 -12.26
CA LEU A 34 -3.22 -1.53 -11.52
C LEU A 34 -2.80 -1.19 -10.07
N VAL A 35 -2.84 0.09 -9.70
CA VAL A 35 -2.50 0.58 -8.37
C VAL A 35 -3.76 1.02 -7.65
N ALA A 36 -4.41 2.11 -8.10
CA ALA A 36 -5.57 2.68 -7.42
C ALA A 36 -6.81 1.78 -7.52
N GLU A 37 -7.24 1.38 -8.73
CA GLU A 37 -8.44 0.55 -8.88
C GLU A 37 -8.25 -0.86 -8.29
N LEU A 38 -7.04 -1.44 -8.39
CA LEU A 38 -6.75 -2.76 -7.84
C LEU A 38 -6.76 -2.75 -6.31
N ALA A 39 -6.17 -1.72 -5.69
CA ALA A 39 -6.19 -1.57 -4.25
C ALA A 39 -7.62 -1.43 -3.73
N GLU A 40 -8.39 -0.54 -4.34
CA GLU A 40 -9.76 -0.28 -3.94
C GLU A 40 -10.66 -1.51 -4.12
N SER A 41 -10.59 -2.19 -5.27
CA SER A 41 -11.39 -3.40 -5.51
C SER A 41 -11.04 -4.53 -4.53
N THR A 42 -9.77 -4.64 -4.13
CA THR A 42 -9.35 -5.62 -3.12
C THR A 42 -9.98 -5.30 -1.76
N ILE A 43 -9.93 -4.04 -1.32
CA ILE A 43 -10.53 -3.62 -0.04
C ILE A 43 -12.05 -3.74 -0.06
N ILE A 44 -12.71 -3.35 -1.16
CA ILE A 44 -14.16 -3.53 -1.34
C ILE A 44 -14.54 -5.01 -1.24
N SER A 45 -13.74 -5.92 -1.82
CA SER A 45 -14.02 -7.36 -1.72
C SER A 45 -13.88 -7.89 -0.28
N ARG A 46 -13.06 -7.24 0.54
CA ARG A 46 -12.87 -7.58 1.96
C ARG A 46 -13.94 -6.97 2.86
N VAL A 47 -14.52 -5.84 2.49
CA VAL A 47 -15.57 -5.15 3.25
C VAL A 47 -16.80 -4.98 2.37
N PRO A 48 -17.60 -6.03 2.13
CA PRO A 48 -18.75 -5.96 1.21
C PRO A 48 -19.82 -4.95 1.66
N GLY A 49 -19.92 -4.66 2.96
CA GLY A 49 -20.86 -3.68 3.53
C GLY A 49 -20.31 -2.26 3.67
N TRP A 50 -19.21 -1.90 3.00
CA TRP A 50 -18.57 -0.58 3.17
C TRP A 50 -19.52 0.62 2.98
N GLN A 51 -20.61 0.46 2.20
CA GLN A 51 -21.61 1.51 1.95
C GLN A 51 -22.51 1.81 3.16
N SER A 52 -22.62 0.91 4.13
CA SER A 52 -23.43 1.13 5.34
C SER A 52 -22.67 1.83 6.46
N ILE A 53 -21.39 2.16 6.25
CA ILE A 53 -20.58 2.89 7.23
C ILE A 53 -21.03 4.35 7.26
N VAL A 54 -21.55 4.79 8.40
CA VAL A 54 -21.96 6.18 8.64
C VAL A 54 -20.97 6.91 9.53
N ASP A 55 -20.17 6.18 10.31
CA ASP A 55 -19.18 6.79 11.19
C ASP A 55 -18.02 7.37 10.40
N THR A 56 -17.71 8.64 10.68
CA THR A 56 -16.59 9.36 10.03
C THR A 56 -15.25 8.72 10.37
N ARG A 57 -15.10 8.16 11.58
CA ARG A 57 -13.86 7.48 11.98
C ARG A 57 -13.60 6.26 11.11
N GLU A 58 -14.60 5.42 10.91
CA GLU A 58 -14.46 4.18 10.13
C GLU A 58 -14.29 4.46 8.63
N LEU A 59 -14.89 5.53 8.10
CA LEU A 59 -14.62 5.97 6.74
C LEU A 59 -13.15 6.38 6.56
N LEU A 60 -12.57 7.09 7.54
CA LEU A 60 -11.14 7.43 7.52
C LEU A 60 -10.23 6.20 7.64
N LEU A 61 -10.64 5.20 8.43
CA LEU A 61 -9.92 3.92 8.53
C LEU A 61 -9.97 3.14 7.22
N LEU A 62 -11.12 3.12 6.54
CA LEU A 62 -11.29 2.49 5.24
C LEU A 62 -10.41 3.18 4.17
N GLU A 63 -10.44 4.50 4.10
CA GLU A 63 -9.58 5.28 3.19
C GLU A 63 -8.09 5.05 3.52
N GLY A 64 -7.72 5.08 4.79
CA GLY A 64 -6.37 4.79 5.26
C GLY A 64 -5.90 3.38 4.90
N SER A 65 -6.79 2.39 4.93
CA SER A 65 -6.50 1.01 4.51
C SER A 65 -6.20 0.96 3.00
N VAL A 66 -7.02 1.60 2.16
CA VAL A 66 -6.78 1.67 0.71
C VAL A 66 -5.45 2.37 0.40
N ILE A 67 -5.16 3.50 1.06
CA ILE A 67 -3.88 4.21 0.90
C ILE A 67 -2.69 3.33 1.30
N SER A 68 -2.81 2.61 2.41
CA SER A 68 -1.74 1.70 2.87
C SER A 68 -1.53 0.54 1.90
N TYR A 69 -2.61 0.01 1.33
CA TYR A 69 -2.53 -1.03 0.31
C TYR A 69 -1.92 -0.52 -1.00
N ILE A 70 -2.17 0.74 -1.39
CA ILE A 70 -1.49 1.40 -2.50
C ILE A 70 0.03 1.51 -2.21
N CYS A 71 0.42 1.89 -0.99
CA CYS A 71 1.82 1.94 -0.58
C CYS A 71 2.48 0.56 -0.68
N TYR A 72 1.78 -0.51 -0.26
CA TYR A 72 2.23 -1.89 -0.41
C TYR A 72 2.50 -2.25 -1.89
N LEU A 73 1.58 -1.94 -2.80
CA LEU A 73 1.74 -2.22 -4.23
C LEU A 73 2.89 -1.43 -4.87
N LEU A 74 3.09 -0.18 -4.43
CA LEU A 74 4.11 0.70 -4.99
C LEU A 74 5.52 0.38 -4.47
N ALA A 75 5.65 -0.03 -3.20
CA ALA A 75 6.91 -0.21 -2.51
C ALA A 75 7.96 -1.05 -3.28
N PRO A 76 7.64 -2.23 -3.86
CA PRO A 76 8.62 -2.99 -4.66
C PRO A 76 9.20 -2.20 -5.84
N SER A 77 8.38 -1.33 -6.46
CA SER A 77 8.79 -0.51 -7.59
C SER A 77 9.60 0.73 -7.18
N MET A 78 9.49 1.18 -5.93
CA MET A 78 10.18 2.37 -5.42
C MET A 78 11.70 2.22 -5.39
N SER A 79 12.19 1.00 -5.14
CA SER A 79 13.62 0.67 -5.19
C SER A 79 14.30 1.05 -6.51
N ARG A 80 13.55 1.01 -7.62
CA ARG A 80 14.03 1.36 -8.97
C ARG A 80 13.79 2.83 -9.34
N ARG A 81 12.84 3.49 -8.68
CA ARG A 81 12.42 4.88 -9.00
C ARG A 81 13.25 5.91 -8.24
N LEU A 82 13.80 5.55 -7.09
CA LEU A 82 14.58 6.47 -6.26
C LEU A 82 16.04 6.52 -6.71
N ASN A 83 16.51 7.73 -6.97
CA ASN A 83 17.93 8.00 -7.19
C ASN A 83 18.68 7.85 -5.85
N LEU A 84 19.33 6.70 -5.67
CA LEU A 84 20.09 6.34 -4.46
C LEU A 84 21.34 7.22 -4.25
N SER A 85 21.83 7.88 -5.30
CA SER A 85 22.98 8.79 -5.22
C SER A 85 22.73 10.05 -6.05
N VAL A 86 22.82 11.20 -5.39
CA VAL A 86 22.84 12.50 -6.06
C VAL A 86 24.25 13.05 -5.89
N THR A 87 24.98 13.17 -7.00
CA THR A 87 26.31 13.78 -7.04
C THR A 87 26.17 15.20 -7.58
N THR A 88 26.44 16.18 -6.74
CA THR A 88 26.63 17.58 -7.16
C THR A 88 28.14 17.89 -7.14
N LEU A 89 28.55 18.99 -7.80
CA LEU A 89 29.96 19.38 -8.09
C LEU A 89 30.99 19.07 -6.98
N ASP A 90 30.64 19.22 -5.70
CA ASP A 90 31.54 18.94 -4.56
C ASP A 90 30.97 18.00 -3.49
N VAL A 91 29.72 17.55 -3.60
CA VAL A 91 29.07 16.77 -2.54
C VAL A 91 28.23 15.63 -3.12
N THR A 92 28.51 14.41 -2.68
CA THR A 92 27.71 13.22 -2.97
C THR A 92 26.90 12.87 -1.73
N TRP A 93 25.57 12.96 -1.83
CA TRP A 93 24.67 12.46 -0.81
C TRP A 93 24.09 11.14 -1.29
N ARG A 94 24.15 10.11 -0.43
CA ARG A 94 23.44 8.85 -0.63
C ARG A 94 22.23 8.86 0.29
N LYS A 95 21.04 8.66 -0.26
CA LYS A 95 19.87 8.33 0.56
C LYS A 95 20.13 6.98 1.21
N ASP A 96 19.78 6.82 2.48
CA ASP A 96 19.92 5.54 3.16
C ASP A 96 19.20 4.44 2.39
N LYS A 97 19.79 3.24 2.37
CA LYS A 97 19.21 2.09 1.70
C LYS A 97 17.96 1.67 2.47
N VAL A 98 16.81 2.13 2.01
CA VAL A 98 15.50 1.71 2.53
C VAL A 98 15.19 0.30 2.04
N ASP A 99 14.86 -0.59 2.96
CA ASP A 99 14.32 -1.90 2.62
C ASP A 99 12.82 -1.76 2.28
N TRP A 100 12.56 -1.51 1.00
CA TRP A 100 11.21 -1.37 0.47
C TRP A 100 10.36 -2.63 0.61
N GLN A 101 10.98 -3.80 0.73
CA GLN A 101 10.24 -5.05 0.89
C GLN A 101 9.77 -5.22 2.32
N ALA A 102 10.63 -4.92 3.30
CA ALA A 102 10.22 -4.84 4.70
C ALA A 102 9.15 -3.75 4.93
N LEU A 103 9.26 -2.58 4.27
CA LEU A 103 8.22 -1.55 4.34
C LEU A 103 6.90 -1.99 3.70
N ALA A 104 6.94 -2.77 2.62
CA ALA A 104 5.73 -3.32 2.01
C ALA A 104 4.96 -4.18 3.02
N ASP A 105 5.65 -5.07 3.74
CA ASP A 105 5.03 -5.92 4.77
C ASP A 105 4.42 -5.07 5.91
N VAL A 106 5.07 -3.97 6.30
CA VAL A 106 4.52 -3.03 7.28
C VAL A 106 3.24 -2.38 6.76
N TYR A 107 3.22 -1.88 5.52
CA TYR A 107 2.03 -1.25 4.94
C TYR A 107 0.88 -2.24 4.73
N ALA A 108 1.18 -3.50 4.41
CA ALA A 108 0.19 -4.56 4.38
C ALA A 108 -0.42 -4.78 5.77
N GLY A 109 0.42 -4.87 6.81
CA GLY A 109 -0.03 -4.97 8.21
C GLY A 109 -0.86 -3.77 8.66
N GLU A 110 -0.46 -2.54 8.31
CA GLU A 110 -1.25 -1.33 8.60
C GLU A 110 -2.62 -1.36 7.91
N SER A 111 -2.67 -1.84 6.65
CA SER A 111 -3.94 -1.97 5.92
C SER A 111 -4.88 -2.97 6.61
N ASP A 112 -4.35 -4.09 7.12
CA ASP A 112 -5.13 -5.11 7.83
C ASP A 112 -5.57 -4.62 9.22
N MET A 113 -4.70 -3.93 9.97
CA MET A 113 -5.03 -3.36 11.27
C MET A 113 -6.15 -2.31 11.17
N ALA A 114 -6.09 -1.46 10.15
CA ALA A 114 -7.14 -0.47 9.89
C ALA A 114 -8.50 -1.13 9.58
N LEU A 115 -8.48 -2.30 8.91
CA LEU A 115 -9.71 -3.06 8.67
C LEU A 115 -10.24 -3.74 9.93
N ILE A 116 -9.36 -4.26 10.80
CA ILE A 116 -9.77 -4.90 12.07
C ILE A 116 -10.46 -3.90 13.01
N GLU A 117 -10.08 -2.63 12.94
CA GLU A 117 -10.65 -1.56 13.77
C GLU A 117 -12.05 -1.11 13.32
N ILE A 118 -12.52 -1.56 12.14
CA ILE A 118 -13.89 -1.31 11.68
C ILE A 118 -14.82 -2.29 12.40
N GLU A 119 -15.67 -1.78 13.29
CA GLU A 119 -16.59 -2.59 14.11
C GLU A 119 -18.01 -2.61 13.53
N SER A 120 -18.37 -1.64 12.70
CA SER A 120 -19.74 -1.49 12.17
C SER A 120 -20.14 -2.47 11.07
N VAL A 121 -19.18 -3.09 10.39
CA VAL A 121 -19.42 -3.95 9.22
C VAL A 121 -18.59 -5.22 9.30
N GLU A 122 -19.15 -6.33 8.80
CA GLU A 122 -18.40 -7.57 8.64
C GLU A 122 -17.24 -7.38 7.66
N VAL A 123 -16.03 -7.42 8.21
CA VAL A 123 -14.78 -7.50 7.47
C VAL A 123 -14.45 -8.96 7.26
N ALA A 124 -14.36 -9.39 6.01
CA ALA A 124 -13.79 -10.68 5.65
C ALA A 124 -12.28 -10.64 5.95
N VAL A 125 -11.93 -10.93 7.21
CA VAL A 125 -10.55 -11.19 7.60
C VAL A 125 -10.12 -12.44 6.84
N GLY A 126 -9.26 -12.25 5.83
CA GLY A 126 -8.67 -13.34 5.08
C GLY A 126 -7.87 -14.22 6.02
N GLY A 127 -8.50 -15.26 6.55
CA GLY A 127 -7.80 -16.36 7.18
C GLY A 127 -7.00 -17.09 6.13
N ASP A 128 -5.81 -16.59 5.79
CA ASP A 128 -4.91 -17.31 4.89
C ASP A 128 -3.43 -17.03 5.19
N SER A 129 -2.99 -17.50 6.37
CA SER A 129 -1.59 -17.91 6.55
C SER A 129 -1.13 -18.97 5.52
N LYS A 130 -2.03 -19.56 4.72
CA LYS A 130 -1.68 -20.61 3.74
C LYS A 130 -1.08 -20.08 2.44
N LEU A 131 -1.28 -18.81 2.08
CA LEU A 131 -0.62 -18.24 0.89
C LEU A 131 0.88 -18.02 1.11
N VAL A 132 1.32 -17.79 2.35
CA VAL A 132 2.73 -17.69 2.73
C VAL A 132 3.41 -19.08 2.75
N ASP A 133 2.66 -20.14 3.05
CA ASP A 133 3.16 -21.52 3.01
C ASP A 133 3.44 -22.02 1.58
N TYR A 134 2.63 -21.62 0.59
CA TYR A 134 2.87 -22.01 -0.81
C TYR A 134 4.06 -21.30 -1.46
N ALA A 135 4.44 -20.11 -0.98
CA ALA A 135 5.62 -19.39 -1.48
C ALA A 135 6.94 -19.96 -0.92
N ARG A 136 6.91 -20.68 0.22
CA ARG A 136 8.06 -21.40 0.79
C ARG A 136 8.15 -22.82 0.23
N ASN A 137 8.11 -22.96 -1.09
CA ASN A 137 8.36 -24.25 -1.73
C ASN A 137 9.84 -24.64 -1.52
N THR A 138 10.04 -25.50 -0.53
CA THR A 138 11.28 -26.15 -0.11
C THR A 138 11.89 -26.95 -1.25
N ARG A 139 12.82 -26.35 -1.98
CA ARG A 139 13.79 -27.12 -2.77
C ARG A 139 14.90 -27.58 -1.83
N SER A 140 14.78 -28.79 -1.28
CA SER A 140 15.90 -29.47 -0.64
C SER A 140 16.90 -29.87 -1.73
N PRO A 141 18.21 -29.59 -1.57
CA PRO A 141 19.22 -30.10 -2.50
C PRO A 141 19.30 -31.62 -2.38
N LEU A 142 19.25 -32.31 -3.52
CA LEU A 142 19.50 -33.74 -3.61
C LEU A 142 20.98 -33.99 -3.27
N VAL A 143 21.22 -34.77 -2.21
CA VAL A 143 22.49 -35.47 -1.95
C VAL A 143 22.44 -36.81 -2.66
#